data_AF-A0A961RA22-F1
#
_entry.id   AF-A0A961RA22-F1
#
_cell.length_a   1.000
_cell.length_b   1.000
_cell.length_c   1.000
_cell.angle_alpha   90.00
_cell.angle_beta   90.00
_cell.angle_gamma   90.00
#
_symmetry.space_group_name_H-M   'P 1'
#
loop_
_entity.id
_entity.type
_entity.pdbx_description
1 polymer ?
#
loop_
_entity_poly.entity_id
_entity_poly.type
_entity_poly.pdbx_seq_one_letter_code
_entity_poly.pdbx_strand_id
1 'polypeptide(L)' 'PRLLPFSAAPRVASVVMGETPWRAGMSLMAFDSPEAWQRVASADQLIEANREAVAACWEAARTAGADQRCTITVPAPAQ' A
#
# COMPACT_ATOMS: atom_id res chain seq x y z
N PRO A 1 26.00 -6.76 -5.45
CA PRO A 1 26.52 -5.40 -5.13
C PRO A 1 25.49 -4.35 -5.57
N ARG A 2 25.20 -3.34 -4.74
CA ARG A 2 24.33 -2.21 -5.14
C ARG A 2 25.18 -1.22 -5.93
N LEU A 3 24.86 -1.03 -7.20
CA LEU A 3 25.61 -0.14 -8.11
C LEU A 3 25.23 1.33 -7.94
N LEU A 4 24.03 1.60 -7.42
CA LEU A 4 23.49 2.94 -7.23
C LEU A 4 23.19 3.21 -5.75
N PRO A 5 23.31 4.47 -5.28
CA PRO A 5 22.89 4.85 -3.94
C PRO A 5 21.37 4.70 -3.78
N PHE A 6 20.91 4.51 -2.53
CA PHE A 6 19.51 4.18 -2.20
C PHE A 6 18.48 5.15 -2.80
N SER A 7 18.80 6.46 -2.86
CA SER A 7 17.91 7.48 -3.40
C SER A 7 17.95 7.63 -4.94
N ALA A 8 18.96 7.06 -5.61
CA ALA A 8 19.09 7.15 -7.06
C ALA A 8 18.43 5.95 -7.77
N ALA A 9 18.48 4.75 -7.18
CA ALA A 9 17.93 3.55 -7.81
C ALA A 9 16.42 3.67 -8.16
N PRO A 10 15.53 4.16 -7.26
CA PRO A 10 14.11 4.33 -7.61
C PRO A 10 13.87 5.37 -8.71
N ARG A 11 14.70 6.41 -8.77
CA ARG A 11 14.64 7.43 -9.83
C ARG A 11 15.08 6.89 -11.18
N VAL A 12 16.16 6.11 -11.21
CA VAL A 12 16.61 5.45 -12.45
C VAL A 12 15.54 4.47 -12.94
N ALA A 13 14.98 3.67 -12.04
CA ALA A 13 13.88 2.77 -12.39
C ALA A 13 12.68 3.52 -12.97
N SER A 14 12.24 4.61 -12.34
CA SER A 14 11.12 5.40 -12.82
C SER A 14 11.36 6.02 -14.20
N VAL A 15 12.58 6.51 -14.46
CA VAL A 15 12.96 7.04 -15.78
C VAL A 15 12.99 5.94 -16.84
N VAL A 16 13.61 4.80 -16.56
CA VAL A 16 13.72 3.66 -17.50
C VAL A 16 12.33 3.11 -17.83
N MET A 17 11.44 3.02 -16.83
CA MET A 17 10.09 2.50 -17.00
C MET A 17 9.12 3.55 -17.58
N GLY A 18 9.49 4.83 -17.63
CA GLY A 18 8.59 5.91 -18.07
C GLY A 18 7.41 6.15 -17.12
N GLU A 19 7.57 5.83 -15.84
CA GLU A 19 6.52 5.89 -14.83
C GLU A 19 6.91 6.83 -13.68
N THR A 20 5.94 7.25 -12.86
CA THR A 20 6.27 7.92 -11.59
C THR A 20 7.01 6.96 -10.66
N PRO A 21 7.87 7.43 -9.73
CA PRO A 21 8.57 6.53 -8.81
C PRO A 21 7.65 5.57 -8.04
N TRP A 22 6.47 6.04 -7.65
CA TRP A 22 5.45 5.21 -6.99
C TRP A 22 4.94 4.11 -7.92
N ARG A 23 4.53 4.48 -9.15
CA ARG A 23 4.01 3.53 -10.13
C ARG A 23 5.08 2.52 -10.58
N ALA A 24 6.31 2.97 -10.80
CA ALA A 24 7.44 2.09 -11.08
C ALA A 24 7.66 1.08 -9.96
N GLY A 25 7.57 1.51 -8.69
CA GLY A 25 7.63 0.62 -7.54
C GLY A 25 6.53 -0.45 -7.54
N MET A 26 5.27 -0.05 -7.80
CA MET A 26 4.14 -0.99 -7.92
C MET A 26 4.34 -1.99 -9.08
N SER A 27 4.76 -1.49 -10.25
CA SER A 27 5.06 -2.32 -11.42
C SER A 27 6.18 -3.32 -11.14
N LEU A 28 7.22 -2.92 -10.39
CA LEU A 28 8.30 -3.81 -9.97
C LEU A 28 7.83 -4.86 -8.95
N MET A 29 7.01 -4.49 -7.97
CA MET A 29 6.43 -5.45 -7.01
C MET A 29 5.53 -6.47 -7.71
N ALA A 30 4.68 -6.01 -8.64
CA ALA A 30 3.82 -6.87 -9.43
C ALA A 30 4.62 -7.80 -10.36
N PHE A 31 5.74 -7.32 -10.91
CA PHE A 31 6.64 -8.12 -11.74
C PHE A 31 7.36 -9.21 -10.94
N ASP A 32 7.85 -8.89 -9.74
CA ASP A 32 8.56 -9.83 -8.86
C ASP A 32 7.63 -10.92 -8.34
N SER A 33 6.44 -10.54 -7.86
CA SER A 33 5.43 -11.50 -7.40
C SER A 33 4.01 -10.95 -7.58
N PRO A 34 3.30 -11.38 -8.63
CA PRO A 34 1.91 -10.98 -8.85
C PRO A 34 0.98 -11.35 -7.68
N GLU A 35 1.21 -12.51 -7.06
CA GLU A 35 0.42 -12.98 -5.92
C GLU A 35 0.64 -12.11 -4.67
N ALA A 36 1.90 -11.78 -4.36
CA ALA A 36 2.19 -10.90 -3.23
C ALA A 36 1.66 -9.49 -3.47
N TRP A 37 1.80 -8.97 -4.69
CA TRP A 37 1.23 -7.69 -5.09
C TRP A 37 -0.30 -7.67 -4.95
N GLN A 38 -0.99 -8.73 -5.37
CA GLN A 38 -2.45 -8.83 -5.25
C GLN A 38 -2.90 -8.74 -3.79
N ARG A 39 -2.15 -9.33 -2.84
CA ARG A 39 -2.45 -9.18 -1.41
C ARG A 39 -2.34 -7.73 -0.96
N VAL A 40 -1.29 -7.01 -1.34
CA VAL A 40 -1.11 -5.58 -1.03
C VAL A 40 -2.24 -4.75 -1.63
N ALA A 41 -2.54 -4.93 -2.92
CA ALA A 41 -3.61 -4.22 -3.59
C ALA A 41 -4.99 -4.47 -2.96
N SER A 42 -5.28 -5.72 -2.56
CA SER A 42 -6.54 -6.06 -1.90
C SER A 42 -6.68 -5.43 -0.50
N ALA A 43 -5.57 -5.36 0.27
CA ALA A 43 -5.55 -4.68 1.55
C ALA A 43 -5.74 -3.16 1.40
N ASP A 44 -5.08 -2.56 0.42
CA ASP A 44 -5.23 -1.13 0.10
C ASP A 44 -6.68 -0.79 -0.28
N GLN A 45 -7.31 -1.59 -1.14
CA GLN A 45 -8.73 -1.43 -1.50
C GLN A 45 -9.66 -1.53 -0.28
N LEU A 46 -9.41 -2.48 0.62
CA LEU A 46 -10.20 -2.63 1.85
C LEU A 46 -10.02 -1.44 2.80
N ILE A 47 -8.79 -0.94 2.96
CA ILE A 47 -8.49 0.23 3.78
C ILE A 47 -9.13 1.49 3.18
N GLU A 48 -9.00 1.70 1.88
CA GLU A 48 -9.57 2.86 1.21
C GLU A 48 -11.11 2.87 1.29
N ALA A 49 -11.76 1.71 1.13
CA ALA A 49 -13.19 1.56 1.35
C ALA A 49 -13.63 1.87 2.80
N ASN A 50 -12.70 1.82 3.76
CA ASN A 50 -12.93 2.07 5.18
C ASN A 50 -12.12 3.26 5.70
N ARG A 51 -11.67 4.16 4.81
CA ARG A 51 -10.71 5.24 5.10
C ARG A 51 -11.02 5.98 6.41
N GLU A 52 -12.25 6.44 6.56
CA GLU A 52 -12.66 7.25 7.71
C GLU A 52 -12.68 6.43 9.01
N ALA A 53 -13.22 5.21 8.94
CA ALA A 53 -13.28 4.30 10.09
C ALA A 53 -11.88 3.89 10.56
N VAL A 54 -10.96 3.60 9.63
CA VAL A 54 -9.56 3.25 9.93
C VAL A 54 -8.81 4.44 10.51
N ALA A 55 -8.99 5.64 9.94
CA ALA A 55 -8.35 6.86 10.46
C ALA A 55 -8.81 7.18 11.90
N ALA A 56 -10.12 7.10 12.16
CA ALA A 56 -10.67 7.29 13.51
C ALA A 56 -10.17 6.22 14.48
N CYS A 57 -10.05 4.97 14.03
CA CYS A 57 -9.52 3.87 14.82
C CYS A 57 -8.07 4.10 15.25
N TRP A 58 -7.21 4.53 14.32
CA TRP A 58 -5.81 4.84 14.62
C TRP A 58 -5.70 5.99 15.61
N GLU A 59 -6.51 7.02 15.47
CA GLU A 59 -6.50 8.16 16.39
C GLU A 59 -6.99 7.77 17.79
N ALA A 60 -8.01 6.90 17.88
CA ALA A 60 -8.47 6.33 19.15
C ALA A 60 -7.36 5.49 19.81
N ALA A 61 -6.65 4.66 19.05
CA ALA A 61 -5.55 3.85 19.58
C ALA A 61 -4.39 4.71 20.09
N ARG A 62 -4.03 5.74 19.31
CA ARG A 62 -3.01 6.72 19.68
C ARG A 62 -3.39 7.46 20.97
N THR A 63 -4.65 7.85 21.11
CA THR A 63 -5.15 8.60 22.27
C THR A 63 -5.25 7.72 23.52
N ALA A 64 -5.71 6.47 23.38
CA ALA A 64 -5.82 5.54 24.48
C ALA A 64 -4.46 4.94 24.91
N GLY A 65 -3.46 4.94 24.02
CA GLY A 65 -2.18 4.27 24.26
C GLY A 65 -2.32 2.75 24.38
N ALA A 66 -3.38 2.18 23.79
CA ALA A 66 -3.73 0.77 23.88
C ALA A 66 -4.42 0.30 22.59
N ASP A 67 -4.36 -1.01 22.35
CA ASP A 67 -4.98 -1.65 21.19
C ASP A 67 -6.47 -1.32 21.09
N GLN A 68 -6.93 -0.96 19.88
CA GLN A 68 -8.34 -0.70 19.60
C GLN A 68 -8.90 -1.76 18.68
N ARG A 69 -10.10 -2.25 19.03
CA ARG A 69 -10.91 -3.08 18.15
C ARG A 69 -11.88 -2.18 17.40
N CYS A 70 -11.78 -2.19 16.09
CA CYS A 70 -12.61 -1.39 15.21
C CYS A 70 -13.28 -2.30 14.18
N THR A 71 -14.50 -1.94 13.80
CA THR A 71 -15.26 -2.66 12.78
C THR A 71 -14.96 -2.06 11.42
N ILE A 72 -14.62 -2.91 10.45
CA ILE A 72 -14.51 -2.53 9.04
C ILE A 72 -15.66 -3.16 8.27
N THR A 73 -16.09 -2.49 7.22
CA THR A 73 -17.06 -2.98 6.26
C THR A 73 -16.34 -3.67 5.12
N VAL A 74 -16.63 -4.95 4.90
CA VAL A 74 -16.19 -5.66 3.70
C VAL A 74 -17.30 -5.55 2.66
N PRO A 75 -17.06 -4.90 1.51
CA PRO A 75 -18.09 -4.77 0.49
C PRO A 75 -18.45 -6.14 -0.07
N ALA A 76 -19.76 -6.40 -0.25
CA ALA A 76 -20.21 -7.57 -0.97
C ALA A 76 -19.77 -7.47 -2.45
N PRO A 77 -19.43 -8.59 -3.11
CA PRO A 77 -19.15 -8.58 -4.54
C PRO A 77 -20.36 -8.03 -5.28
N ALA A 78 -20.13 -7.09 -6.19
CA ALA A 78 -21.17 -6.63 -7.11
C ALA A 78 -21.60 -7.84 -7.97
N GLN A 79 -22.90 -8.09 -8.03
CA GLN A 79 -23.50 -9.17 -8.81
C GLN A 79 -23.42 -8.90 -10.30
#